data_AF-A0A5R2N5X9-F1
#
_entry.id   AF-A0A5R2N5X9-F1
#
_cell.length_a   1.000
_cell.length_b   1.000
_cell.length_c   1.000
_cell.angle_alpha   90.00
_cell.angle_beta   90.00
_cell.angle_gamma   90.00
#
_symmetry.space_group_name_H-M   'P 1'
#
loop_
_entity.id
_entity.type
_entity.pdbx_description
1 polymer ?
#
loop_
_entity_poly.entity_id
_entity_poly.type
_entity_poly.pdbx_seq_one_letter_code
_entity_poly.pdbx_strand_id
1 'polypeptide(L)' 'MIVNYFAKRLGRQSLLVAADKICDERPSWLILEGAVDQQPEHVAAPSGCLLTYDRVDASTSWGLSGQGWTLYQRQD' A
#
# COMPACT_ATOMS: atom_id res chain seq x y z
N MET A 1 -2.67 -12.31 -3.02
CA MET A 1 -2.55 -10.91 -2.59
C MET A 1 -3.13 -9.98 -3.64
N ILE A 2 -3.86 -8.96 -3.19
CA ILE A 2 -4.55 -7.95 -4.02
C ILE A 2 -3.59 -7.25 -5.01
N VAL A 3 -2.37 -6.95 -4.57
CA VAL A 3 -1.30 -6.35 -5.38
C VAL A 3 -1.03 -7.17 -6.65
N ASN A 4 -0.87 -8.49 -6.51
CA ASN A 4 -0.56 -9.37 -7.65
C ASN A 4 -1.71 -9.47 -8.65
N TYR A 5 -2.97 -9.32 -8.19
CA TYR A 5 -4.12 -9.29 -9.09
C TYR A 5 -4.09 -8.04 -9.97
N PHE A 6 -3.88 -6.85 -9.39
CA PHE A 6 -3.81 -5.60 -10.14
C PHE A 6 -2.58 -5.54 -11.04
N ALA A 7 -1.42 -5.98 -10.56
CA ALA A 7 -0.20 -6.04 -11.35
C ALA A 7 -0.43 -6.86 -12.63
N LYS A 8 -0.98 -8.07 -12.51
CA LYS A 8 -1.35 -8.90 -13.66
C LYS A 8 -2.35 -8.22 -14.59
N ARG A 9 -3.44 -7.66 -14.04
CA ARG A 9 -4.49 -7.00 -14.83
C ARG A 9 -3.97 -5.78 -15.61
N LEU A 10 -3.01 -5.05 -15.05
CA LEU A 10 -2.43 -3.84 -15.64
C LEU A 10 -1.17 -4.12 -16.47
N GLY A 11 -0.78 -5.38 -16.66
CA GLY A 11 0.46 -5.74 -17.36
C GLY A 11 1.72 -5.27 -16.64
N ARG A 12 1.66 -5.07 -15.33
CA ARG A 12 2.77 -4.63 -14.48
C ARG A 12 3.30 -5.80 -13.65
N GLN A 13 4.57 -5.71 -13.27
CA GLN A 13 5.14 -6.60 -12.26
C GLN A 13 5.02 -5.93 -10.89
N SER A 14 4.77 -6.73 -9.86
CA SER A 14 4.75 -6.28 -8.47
C SER A 14 5.71 -7.12 -7.64
N LEU A 15 6.48 -6.45 -6.80
CA LEU A 15 7.31 -7.07 -5.78
C LEU A 15 6.68 -6.80 -4.41
N LEU A 16 6.55 -7.84 -3.59
CA LEU A 16 6.19 -7.67 -2.19
C LEU A 16 7.46 -7.32 -1.41
N VAL A 17 7.45 -6.16 -0.75
CA VAL A 17 8.53 -5.74 0.15
C VAL A 17 8.07 -6.03 1.58
N ALA A 18 8.88 -6.76 2.34
CA ALA A 18 8.61 -7.01 3.76
C ALA A 18 8.75 -5.71 4.56
N ALA A 19 7.98 -5.56 5.64
CA ALA A 19 7.92 -4.31 6.40
C ALA A 19 9.29 -3.90 6.99
N ASP A 20 10.10 -4.86 7.41
CA ASP A 20 11.48 -4.66 7.90
C ASP A 20 12.45 -4.21 6.80
N LYS A 21 12.07 -4.37 5.53
CA LYS A 21 12.87 -3.99 4.35
C LYS A 21 12.40 -2.69 3.69
N ILE A 22 11.40 -2.01 4.27
CA ILE A 22 10.82 -0.81 3.66
C ILE A 22 11.84 0.32 3.47
N CYS A 23 12.83 0.42 4.38
CA CYS A 23 13.88 1.43 4.31
C CYS A 23 15.00 1.09 3.33
N ASP A 24 15.31 -0.21 3.17
CA ASP A 24 16.34 -0.69 2.26
C ASP A 24 15.85 -0.60 0.81
N GLU A 25 14.67 -1.17 0.55
CA GLU A 25 14.10 -1.33 -0.79
C GLU A 25 13.36 -0.07 -1.25
N ARG A 26 12.95 0.79 -0.31
CA ARG A 26 12.22 2.04 -0.55
C ARG A 26 11.14 1.81 -1.62
N PRO A 27 10.02 1.16 -1.31
CA PRO A 27 8.96 0.94 -2.31
C PRO A 27 8.27 2.27 -2.66
N SER A 28 7.93 2.45 -3.93
CA SER A 28 7.20 3.64 -4.41
C SER A 28 5.71 3.63 -4.02
N TRP A 29 5.18 2.46 -3.65
CA TRP A 29 3.76 2.25 -3.36
C TRP A 29 3.59 1.43 -2.09
N LEU A 30 2.56 1.74 -1.32
CA LEU A 30 2.16 1.04 -0.09
C LEU A 30 0.67 0.72 -0.15
N ILE A 31 0.28 -0.49 0.25
CA ILE A 31 -1.13 -0.88 0.41
C ILE A 31 -1.36 -1.27 1.86
N LEU A 32 -2.38 -0.67 2.49
CA LEU A 32 -2.85 -1.04 3.82
C LEU A 32 -4.25 -1.65 3.73
N GLU A 33 -4.41 -2.85 4.26
CA GLU A 33 -5.70 -3.55 4.34
C GLU A 33 -6.45 -3.10 5.61
N GLY A 34 -7.77 -2.92 5.54
CA GLY A 34 -8.59 -2.54 6.69
C GLY A 34 -9.71 -1.54 6.37
N ALA A 35 -10.29 -0.98 7.43
CA ALA A 35 -11.36 0.00 7.34
C ALA A 35 -10.80 1.34 6.84
N VAL A 36 -11.21 1.76 5.64
CA VAL A 36 -10.70 2.97 4.95
C VAL A 36 -10.89 4.24 5.78
N ASP A 37 -12.00 4.31 6.51
CA ASP A 37 -12.39 5.40 7.41
C ASP A 37 -11.49 5.53 8.65
N GLN A 38 -10.77 4.46 9.01
CA GLN A 38 -9.85 4.45 10.15
C GLN A 38 -8.39 4.68 9.76
N GLN A 39 -8.10 4.65 8.46
CA GLN A 39 -6.74 4.84 7.98
C GLN A 39 -6.46 6.34 7.74
N PRO A 40 -5.23 6.83 7.93
CA PRO A 40 -4.89 8.23 7.76
C PRO A 40 -4.71 8.63 6.28
N GLU A 41 -4.74 9.92 5.98
CA GLU A 41 -4.39 10.43 4.64
C GLU A 41 -2.88 10.31 4.35
N HIS A 42 -2.07 10.40 5.41
CA HIS A 42 -0.60 10.32 5.34
C HIS A 42 -0.07 9.23 6.25
N VAL A 43 0.86 8.43 5.75
CA VAL A 43 1.51 7.34 6.50
C VAL A 43 3.02 7.51 6.46
N ALA A 44 3.64 7.47 7.63
CA ALA A 44 5.09 7.32 7.75
C ALA A 44 5.47 5.84 7.76
N ALA A 45 6.58 5.49 7.10
CA ALA A 45 7.10 4.13 7.16
C ALA A 45 7.44 3.73 8.61
N PRO A 46 7.17 2.47 9.00
CA PRO A 46 7.57 1.98 10.30
C PRO A 46 9.10 1.91 10.38
N SER A 47 9.67 2.69 11.30
CA SER A 47 11.07 2.70 11.77
C SER A 47 12.17 3.17 10.80
N GLY A 48 13.11 3.98 11.32
CA GLY A 48 14.47 4.17 10.79
C GLY A 48 14.66 5.06 9.56
N CYS A 49 13.66 5.20 8.69
CA CYS A 49 13.76 6.02 7.47
C CYS A 49 12.65 7.07 7.37
N LEU A 50 13.01 8.23 6.81
CA LEU A 50 12.09 9.34 6.50
C LEU A 50 11.35 9.05 5.19
N LEU A 51 10.57 7.98 5.15
CA LEU A 51 9.66 7.71 4.04
C LEU A 51 8.24 8.07 4.45
N THR A 52 7.62 8.96 3.66
CA THR A 52 6.23 9.36 3.81
C THR A 52 5.44 8.91 2.58
N TYR A 53 4.17 8.61 2.80
CA TYR A 53 3.27 8.11 1.79
C TYR A 53 1.93 8.83 1.89
N ASP A 54 1.40 9.23 0.74
CA ASP A 54 0.12 9.92 0.62
C ASP A 54 -0.92 9.01 0.03
N ARG A 55 -2.12 9.04 0.59
CA ARG A 55 -3.26 8.31 0.06
C ARG A 55 -3.59 8.82 -1.34
N VAL A 56 -3.69 7.88 -2.27
CA VAL A 56 -4.11 8.18 -3.65
C VAL A 56 -5.46 7.57 -4.00
N ASP A 57 -5.82 6.45 -3.36
CA ASP A 57 -7.05 5.71 -3.65
C ASP A 57 -7.43 4.81 -2.48
N ALA A 58 -8.70 4.44 -2.39
CA ALA A 58 -9.20 3.52 -1.38
C ALA A 58 -10.47 2.82 -1.84
N SER A 59 -10.70 1.60 -1.35
CA SER A 59 -11.92 0.85 -1.61
C SER A 59 -12.43 0.21 -0.33
N THR A 60 -13.73 0.39 -0.05
CA THR A 60 -14.41 -0.13 1.15
C THR A 60 -14.88 -1.57 1.02
N SER A 61 -14.86 -2.15 -0.20
CA SER A 61 -15.24 -3.55 -0.41
C SER A 61 -14.51 -4.13 -1.62
N TRP A 62 -13.71 -5.18 -1.40
CA TRP A 62 -13.05 -5.89 -2.48
C TRP A 62 -13.04 -7.41 -2.27
N GLY A 63 -13.42 -8.16 -3.32
CA GLY A 63 -13.50 -9.62 -3.28
C GLY A 63 -14.56 -10.18 -2.32
N LEU A 64 -14.50 -11.48 -2.07
CA LEU A 64 -15.43 -12.19 -1.16
C LEU A 64 -15.12 -11.95 0.33
N SER A 65 -13.97 -11.38 0.66
CA SER A 65 -13.58 -11.07 2.05
C SER A 65 -14.27 -9.81 2.59
N GLY A 66 -14.76 -8.93 1.72
CA GLY A 66 -15.33 -7.63 2.10
C GLY A 66 -14.33 -6.68 2.77
N GLN A 67 -13.03 -7.02 2.78
CA GLN A 67 -12.01 -6.16 3.38
C GLN A 67 -11.70 -4.98 2.46
N GLY A 68 -11.66 -3.80 3.07
CA GLY A 68 -11.20 -2.59 2.40
C GLY A 68 -9.69 -2.54 2.26
N TRP A 69 -9.23 -1.67 1.38
CA TRP A 69 -7.82 -1.36 1.21
C TRP A 69 -7.65 0.13 0.90
N THR A 70 -6.48 0.66 1.22
CA THR A 70 -6.06 2.00 0.84
C THR A 70 -4.69 1.93 0.18
N LEU A 71 -4.55 2.62 -0.95
CA LEU A 71 -3.31 2.72 -1.70
C LEU A 71 -2.66 4.07 -1.40
N TYR A 72 -1.37 4.03 -1.11
CA TYR A 72 -0.55 5.20 -0.90
C TYR A 72 0.63 5.23 -1.86
N GLN A 73 0.98 6.43 -2.30
CA GLN A 73 2.16 6.70 -3.11
C GLN A 73 3.21 7.39 -2.24
N ARG A 74 4.47 6.99 -2.38
CA ARG A 74 5.57 7.64 -1.66
C ARG A 74 5.70 9.10 -2.09
N GLN A 75 5.86 9.98 -1.12
CA GLN A 75 6.40 11.32 -1.36
C GLN A 75 7.92 11.25 -1.30
N ASP A 76 8.58 11.57 -2.42
CA ASP A 76 10.03 11.72 -2.52
C ASP A 76 10.49 13.10 -2.03
#